data_AF-A0A2E7L6S4-F1
#
_entry.id   AF-A0A2E7L6S4-F1
#
_cell.length_a   1.000
_cell.length_b   1.000
_cell.length_c   1.000
_cell.angle_alpha   90.00
_cell.angle_beta   90.00
_cell.angle_gamma   90.00
#
_symmetry.space_group_name_H-M   'P 1'
#
loop_
_entity.id
_entity.type
_entity.pdbx_description
1 polymer ?
#
loop_
_entity_poly.entity_id
_entity_poly.type
_entity_poly.pdbx_seq_one_letter_code
_entity_poly.pdbx_strand_id
1 'polypeptide(L)'
;MPDSLEKLNEEFSDWLGRLAVEWAIPLEDVSPHLGKEEIADRVKCYPAFGQAVRQSPINMSDVEGTGGECWALGERFDRIRFREFCSNPDSADVVVSLVAHLPSDDDEAAQHIDTFVENCRSLGYQDPKTDGFNASSAGLLASTLLTAAFPKRFVDFRQTRWKEFADELSYRLFETESPSYGEMIVAAGTFAQKICGTETFQQSWPAGEPLWTIAGICWHAHSESGADRPKDAPLFPYEEDFDEGALVLRKHLIQERNTSLIQQAKDMWREADPQLRCDVCQFSFAERYGEIGEGYIEAHHTKPISTLKDGSRTRISDLAKVCANCHRMIHADGECREIEELRELLRSE
;
A
#
# COMPACT_ATOMS: atom_id res chain seq x y z
N MET A 1 -19.09 20.45 28.05
CA MET A 1 -18.15 20.09 26.97
C MET A 1 -17.96 18.59 27.10
N PRO A 2 -18.01 17.81 26.01
CA PRO A 2 -17.80 16.36 26.11
C PRO A 2 -16.50 16.09 26.88
N ASP A 3 -16.48 15.03 27.67
CA ASP A 3 -15.23 14.58 28.27
C ASP A 3 -14.22 14.33 27.13
N SER A 4 -12.95 14.66 27.34
CA SER A 4 -11.88 14.43 26.36
C SER A 4 -11.84 12.97 25.87
N LEU A 5 -12.27 12.03 26.72
CA LEU A 5 -12.39 10.61 26.40
C LEU A 5 -13.65 10.28 25.58
N GLU A 6 -14.77 10.94 25.87
CA GLU A 6 -16.03 10.78 25.14
C GLU A 6 -15.87 11.24 23.68
N LYS A 7 -15.25 12.41 23.47
CA LYS A 7 -14.92 12.88 22.12
C LYS A 7 -14.01 11.89 21.38
N LEU A 8 -12.98 11.38 22.04
CA LEU A 8 -12.07 10.41 21.42
C LEU A 8 -12.80 9.10 21.07
N ASN A 9 -13.75 8.66 21.90
CA ASN A 9 -14.59 7.50 21.62
C ASN A 9 -15.46 7.70 20.37
N GLU A 10 -16.06 8.89 20.21
CA GLU A 10 -16.83 9.26 19.01
C GLU A 10 -15.95 9.24 17.77
N GLU A 11 -14.80 9.93 17.79
CA GLU A 11 -13.88 10.00 16.64
C GLU A 11 -13.35 8.60 16.26
N PHE A 12 -13.05 7.75 17.24
CA PHE A 12 -12.60 6.38 16.99
C PHE A 12 -13.72 5.49 16.41
N SER A 13 -14.96 5.66 16.89
CA SER A 13 -16.14 4.98 16.33
C SER A 13 -16.40 5.41 14.89
N ASP A 14 -16.33 6.71 14.60
CA ASP A 14 -16.52 7.26 13.26
C ASP A 14 -15.43 6.78 12.30
N TRP A 15 -14.19 6.68 12.77
CA TRP A 15 -13.08 6.12 12.00
C TRP A 15 -13.32 4.65 11.62
N LEU A 16 -13.76 3.80 12.55
CA LEU A 16 -14.15 2.41 12.24
C LEU A 16 -15.35 2.36 11.27
N GLY A 17 -16.31 3.27 11.41
CA GLY A 17 -17.45 3.42 10.51
C GLY A 17 -17.03 3.76 9.07
N ARG A 18 -16.04 4.65 8.90
CA ARG A 18 -15.46 4.97 7.59
C ARG A 18 -14.82 3.74 6.95
N LEU A 19 -14.06 2.96 7.72
CA LEU A 19 -13.46 1.71 7.25
C LEU A 19 -14.52 0.68 6.85
N ALA A 20 -15.59 0.53 7.64
CA ALA A 20 -16.70 -0.37 7.33
C ALA A 20 -17.34 -0.04 5.97
N VAL A 21 -17.57 1.26 5.71
CA VAL A 21 -18.11 1.75 4.43
C VAL A 21 -17.13 1.50 3.28
N GLU A 22 -15.84 1.81 3.48
CA GLU A 22 -14.79 1.60 2.48
C GLU A 22 -14.63 0.12 2.11
N TRP A 23 -14.72 -0.75 3.11
CA TRP A 23 -14.57 -2.20 2.93
C TRP A 23 -15.88 -2.87 2.55
N ALA A 24 -17.01 -2.15 2.54
CA ALA A 24 -18.34 -2.67 2.27
C ALA A 24 -18.71 -3.89 3.13
N ILE A 25 -18.39 -3.82 4.42
CA ILE A 25 -18.72 -4.84 5.42
C ILE A 25 -19.44 -4.23 6.63
N PRO A 26 -20.18 -5.05 7.42
CA PRO A 26 -20.72 -4.60 8.71
C PRO A 26 -19.61 -4.06 9.64
N LEU A 27 -19.95 -3.09 10.49
CA LEU A 27 -19.01 -2.45 11.40
C LEU A 27 -18.36 -3.46 12.36
N GLU A 28 -19.15 -4.43 12.83
CA GLU A 28 -18.69 -5.52 13.69
C GLU A 28 -17.65 -6.44 13.03
N ASP A 29 -17.59 -6.46 11.69
CA ASP A 29 -16.66 -7.28 10.93
C ASP A 29 -15.35 -6.54 10.60
N VAL A 30 -15.19 -5.26 10.99
CA VAL A 30 -13.94 -4.50 10.77
C VAL A 30 -12.83 -4.95 11.73
N SER A 31 -13.15 -5.09 13.02
CA SER A 31 -12.14 -5.31 14.07
C SER A 31 -11.33 -6.62 13.95
N PRO A 32 -11.87 -7.76 13.45
CA PRO A 32 -11.10 -8.99 13.27
C PRO A 32 -10.04 -8.91 12.17
N HIS A 33 -10.18 -7.92 11.28
CA HIS A 33 -9.34 -7.72 10.11
C HIS A 33 -8.23 -6.71 10.39
N LEU A 34 -8.58 -5.61 11.05
CA LEU A 34 -7.70 -4.47 11.28
C LEU A 34 -6.49 -4.81 12.17
N GLY A 35 -5.30 -4.52 11.65
CA GLY A 35 -3.99 -4.80 12.24
C GLY A 35 -3.67 -6.28 12.40
N LYS A 36 -4.44 -7.23 11.82
CA LYS A 36 -4.43 -8.64 12.25
C LYS A 36 -3.03 -9.27 12.32
N GLU A 37 -2.21 -9.11 11.29
CA GLU A 37 -0.86 -9.69 11.24
C GLU A 37 0.11 -8.97 12.20
N GLU A 38 0.04 -7.65 12.25
CA GLU A 38 0.83 -6.80 13.15
C GLU A 38 0.50 -7.08 14.64
N ILE A 39 -0.77 -7.33 14.97
CA ILE A 39 -1.20 -7.73 16.31
C ILE A 39 -0.67 -9.12 16.65
N ALA A 40 -0.81 -10.08 15.71
CA ALA A 40 -0.34 -11.44 15.91
C ALA A 40 1.18 -11.51 16.13
N ASP A 41 1.96 -10.68 15.42
CA ASP A 41 3.40 -10.56 15.64
C ASP A 41 3.73 -10.10 17.06
N ARG A 42 3.08 -9.03 17.54
CA ARG A 42 3.30 -8.50 18.90
C ARG A 42 2.96 -9.52 19.98
N VAL A 43 1.82 -10.19 19.86
CA VAL A 43 1.39 -11.24 20.80
C VAL A 43 2.38 -12.41 20.82
N LYS A 44 3.00 -12.73 19.68
CA LYS A 44 4.01 -13.79 19.59
C LYS A 44 5.36 -13.37 20.16
N CYS A 45 5.86 -12.19 19.80
CA CYS A 45 7.25 -11.82 20.01
C CYS A 45 7.50 -11.09 21.34
N TYR A 46 6.61 -10.18 21.76
CA TYR A 46 6.85 -9.37 22.97
C TYR A 46 6.94 -10.14 24.29
N PRO A 47 6.24 -11.27 24.51
CA PRO A 47 6.40 -12.02 25.75
C PRO A 47 7.84 -12.51 25.98
N ALA A 48 8.44 -13.14 24.97
CA ALA A 48 9.81 -13.64 25.05
C ALA A 48 10.83 -12.50 25.08
N PHE A 49 10.60 -11.46 24.26
CA PHE A 49 11.48 -10.29 24.24
C PHE A 49 11.47 -9.54 25.58
N GLY A 50 10.29 -9.34 26.17
CA GLY A 50 10.14 -8.72 27.48
C GLY A 50 10.76 -9.54 28.59
N GLN A 51 10.74 -10.88 28.49
CA GLN A 51 11.48 -11.74 29.41
C GLN A 51 12.99 -11.49 29.28
N ALA A 52 13.55 -11.53 28.06
CA ALA A 52 14.98 -11.32 27.82
C ALA A 52 15.46 -9.95 28.32
N VAL A 53 14.71 -8.89 28.04
CA VAL A 53 15.02 -7.50 28.46
C VAL A 53 15.01 -7.33 29.99
N ARG A 54 14.16 -8.07 30.70
CA ARG A 54 14.05 -8.01 32.18
C ARG A 54 14.98 -8.99 32.92
N GLN A 55 15.80 -9.77 32.22
CA GLN A 55 16.74 -10.70 32.86
C GLN A 55 17.81 -9.96 33.67
N SER A 56 18.25 -10.57 34.77
CA SER A 56 19.37 -10.08 35.59
C SER A 56 20.30 -11.25 35.95
N PRO A 57 21.56 -11.28 35.47
CA PRO A 57 22.14 -10.34 34.50
C PRO A 57 21.44 -10.43 33.13
N ILE A 58 21.42 -9.32 32.39
CA ILE A 58 20.85 -9.27 31.04
C ILE A 58 21.75 -10.05 30.06
N ASN A 59 21.13 -10.85 29.19
CA ASN A 59 21.83 -11.56 28.11
C ASN A 59 21.53 -10.91 26.75
N MET A 60 22.48 -10.17 26.21
CA MET A 60 22.30 -9.45 24.94
C MET A 60 22.08 -10.37 23.74
N SER A 61 22.54 -11.62 23.77
CA SER A 61 22.25 -12.60 22.71
C SER A 61 20.78 -13.02 22.71
N ASP A 62 20.16 -13.15 23.90
CA ASP A 62 18.72 -13.44 24.01
C ASP A 62 17.90 -12.23 23.56
N VAL A 63 18.34 -11.01 23.90
CA VAL A 63 17.74 -9.74 23.46
C VAL A 63 17.80 -9.61 21.93
N GLU A 64 18.94 -9.88 21.30
CA GLU A 64 19.07 -9.86 19.83
C GLU A 64 18.17 -10.92 19.19
N GLY A 65 18.20 -12.15 19.71
CA GLY A 65 17.45 -13.27 19.15
C GLY A 65 15.94 -13.05 19.19
N THR A 66 15.42 -12.63 20.36
CA THR A 66 13.97 -12.40 20.54
C THR A 66 13.51 -11.08 19.92
N GLY A 67 14.27 -10.00 20.05
CA GLY A 67 13.95 -8.70 19.46
C GLY A 67 14.02 -8.68 17.94
N GLY A 68 14.93 -9.49 17.35
CA GLY A 68 15.07 -9.62 15.91
C GLY A 68 13.91 -10.36 15.22
N GLU A 69 13.06 -11.04 16.00
CA GLU A 69 11.81 -11.63 15.49
C GLU A 69 10.69 -10.60 15.38
N CYS A 70 10.69 -9.54 16.20
CA CYS A 70 9.68 -8.49 16.20
C CYS A 70 9.67 -7.70 14.88
N TRP A 71 8.49 -7.56 14.26
CA TRP A 71 8.33 -6.79 13.02
C TRP A 71 8.58 -5.30 13.22
N ALA A 72 8.32 -4.76 14.42
CA ALA A 72 8.61 -3.38 14.78
C ALA A 72 10.11 -3.02 14.60
N LEU A 73 11.03 -3.97 14.79
CA LEU A 73 12.48 -3.82 14.52
C LEU A 73 12.90 -4.45 13.18
N GLY A 74 11.92 -4.74 12.33
CA GLY A 74 12.05 -5.68 11.21
C GLY A 74 12.50 -5.06 9.90
N GLU A 75 12.48 -3.73 9.73
CA GLU A 75 12.96 -3.14 8.47
C GLU A 75 14.46 -3.37 8.31
N ARG A 76 14.90 -3.48 7.05
CA ARG A 76 16.27 -3.90 6.69
C ARG A 76 17.35 -3.12 7.46
N PHE A 77 17.20 -1.81 7.58
CA PHE A 77 18.19 -0.97 8.24
C PHE A 77 18.07 -0.97 9.77
N ASP A 78 16.87 -1.15 10.32
CA ASP A 78 16.69 -1.28 11.77
C ASP A 78 17.34 -2.56 12.28
N ARG A 79 17.15 -3.69 11.56
CA ARG A 79 17.78 -4.97 11.90
C ARG A 79 19.30 -4.89 11.95
N ILE A 80 19.91 -4.13 11.03
CA ILE A 80 21.37 -3.94 10.99
C ILE A 80 21.82 -3.18 12.23
N ARG A 81 21.20 -2.03 12.52
CA ARG A 81 21.57 -1.18 13.67
C ARG A 81 21.30 -1.89 15.00
N PHE A 82 20.19 -2.62 15.10
CA PHE A 82 19.87 -3.38 16.30
C PHE A 82 20.90 -4.47 16.58
N ARG A 83 21.38 -5.18 15.54
CA ARG A 83 22.47 -6.14 15.70
C ARG A 83 23.78 -5.48 16.12
N GLU A 84 24.13 -4.34 15.51
CA GLU A 84 25.31 -3.56 15.88
C GLU A 84 25.23 -3.11 17.35
N PHE A 85 24.06 -2.65 17.78
CA PHE A 85 23.78 -2.32 19.18
C PHE A 85 23.95 -3.53 20.10
N CYS A 86 23.32 -4.66 19.80
CA CYS A 86 23.44 -5.87 20.64
C CYS A 86 24.87 -6.44 20.70
N SER A 87 25.70 -6.18 19.69
CA SER A 87 27.09 -6.61 19.63
C SER A 87 28.04 -5.71 20.45
N ASN A 88 27.59 -4.52 20.87
CA ASN A 88 28.41 -3.58 21.62
C ASN A 88 28.42 -3.96 23.12
N PRO A 89 29.61 -4.06 23.76
CA PRO A 89 29.72 -4.48 25.16
C PRO A 89 29.00 -3.56 26.15
N ASP A 90 28.84 -2.27 25.84
CA ASP A 90 28.25 -1.28 26.74
C ASP A 90 26.71 -1.23 26.65
N SER A 91 26.11 -1.90 25.65
CA SER A 91 24.67 -1.88 25.43
C SER A 91 23.86 -2.51 26.56
N ALA A 92 24.41 -3.52 27.23
CA ALA A 92 23.77 -4.19 28.35
C ALA A 92 23.41 -3.19 29.48
N ASP A 93 24.38 -2.37 29.87
CA ASP A 93 24.20 -1.37 30.94
C ASP A 93 23.20 -0.30 30.54
N VAL A 94 23.19 0.10 29.26
CA VAL A 94 22.26 1.10 28.74
C VAL A 94 20.82 0.57 28.71
N VAL A 95 20.60 -0.69 28.32
CA VAL A 95 19.26 -1.33 28.39
C VAL A 95 18.81 -1.49 29.84
N VAL A 96 19.69 -1.95 30.73
CA VAL A 96 19.37 -2.09 32.16
C VAL A 96 19.02 -0.75 32.78
N SER A 97 19.76 0.32 32.44
CA SER A 97 19.48 1.68 32.91
C SER A 97 18.10 2.15 32.46
N LEU A 98 17.74 1.95 31.18
CA LEU A 98 16.42 2.30 30.64
C LEU A 98 15.29 1.60 31.41
N VAL A 99 15.42 0.30 31.65
CA VAL A 99 14.32 -0.53 32.17
C VAL A 99 14.24 -0.52 33.70
N ALA A 100 15.34 -0.69 34.42
CA ALA A 100 15.32 -0.89 35.86
C ALA A 100 14.95 0.38 36.66
N HIS A 101 15.22 1.57 36.10
CA HIS A 101 15.06 2.86 36.77
C HIS A 101 14.01 3.76 36.11
N LEU A 102 13.09 3.19 35.34
CA LEU A 102 12.09 3.99 34.62
C LEU A 102 11.18 4.75 35.60
N PRO A 103 11.20 6.10 35.58
CA PRO A 103 10.36 6.91 36.45
C PRO A 103 8.87 6.69 36.20
N SER A 104 8.03 6.82 37.24
CA SER A 104 6.57 6.72 37.09
C SER A 104 5.94 8.01 36.56
N ASP A 105 6.59 9.15 36.84
CA ASP A 105 6.22 10.44 36.26
C ASP A 105 6.56 10.47 34.77
N ASP A 106 5.72 11.13 33.98
CA ASP A 106 5.81 11.13 32.52
C ASP A 106 6.89 12.08 32.00
N ASP A 107 7.10 13.23 32.65
CA ASP A 107 8.16 14.18 32.28
C ASP A 107 9.54 13.61 32.64
N GLU A 108 9.66 13.00 33.82
CA GLU A 108 10.88 12.30 34.22
C GLU A 108 11.16 11.08 33.32
N ALA A 109 10.12 10.33 32.93
CA ALA A 109 10.28 9.21 32.01
C ALA A 109 10.72 9.67 30.62
N ALA A 110 10.19 10.78 30.11
CA ALA A 110 10.62 11.36 28.85
C ALA A 110 12.13 11.69 28.87
N GLN A 111 12.61 12.38 29.91
CA GLN A 111 14.04 12.71 30.07
C GLN A 111 14.92 11.46 30.19
N HIS A 112 14.43 10.43 30.87
CA HIS A 112 15.12 9.14 31.01
C HIS A 112 15.24 8.42 29.66
N ILE A 113 14.19 8.47 28.83
CA ILE A 113 14.19 7.92 27.48
C ILE A 113 15.13 8.69 26.56
N ASP A 114 15.15 10.02 26.63
CA ASP A 114 16.07 10.84 25.83
C ASP A 114 17.54 10.56 26.16
N THR A 115 17.84 10.29 27.44
CA THR A 115 19.18 9.86 27.86
C THR A 115 19.57 8.54 27.20
N PHE A 116 18.66 7.57 27.13
CA PHE A 116 18.88 6.32 26.39
C PHE A 116 19.10 6.56 24.90
N VAL A 117 18.26 7.40 24.28
CA VAL A 117 18.36 7.75 22.85
C VAL A 117 19.74 8.35 22.55
N GLU A 118 20.21 9.31 23.35
CA GLU A 118 21.53 9.92 23.15
C GLU A 118 22.66 8.90 23.35
N ASN A 119 22.58 8.02 24.34
CA ASN A 119 23.57 6.95 24.53
C ASN A 119 23.66 5.99 23.32
N CYS A 120 22.55 5.77 22.61
CA CYS A 120 22.56 4.92 21.40
C CYS A 120 23.45 5.48 20.28
N ARG A 121 23.77 6.78 20.29
CA ARG A 121 24.62 7.42 19.29
C ARG A 121 25.97 6.71 19.14
N SER A 122 26.61 6.34 20.25
CA SER A 122 27.89 5.61 20.24
C SER A 122 27.75 4.08 20.19
N LEU A 123 26.52 3.57 20.08
CA LEU A 123 26.21 2.14 20.20
C LEU A 123 25.53 1.58 18.92
N GLY A 124 25.95 2.03 17.74
CA GLY A 124 25.46 1.48 16.46
C GLY A 124 24.31 2.25 15.80
N TYR A 125 23.90 3.39 16.35
CA TYR A 125 22.88 4.27 15.73
C TYR A 125 23.46 5.49 15.00
N GLN A 126 24.75 5.48 14.69
CA GLN A 126 25.43 6.46 13.85
C GLN A 126 25.37 6.03 12.37
N ASP A 127 25.13 6.95 11.45
CA ASP A 127 25.22 6.68 10.01
C ASP A 127 26.69 6.68 9.57
N PRO A 128 27.24 5.55 9.09
CA PRO A 128 28.64 5.46 8.69
C PRO A 128 29.02 6.37 7.52
N LYS A 129 28.04 6.85 6.73
CA LYS A 129 28.27 7.66 5.54
C LYS A 129 28.13 9.16 5.79
N THR A 130 27.30 9.56 6.74
CA THR A 130 26.96 10.98 6.98
C THR A 130 27.45 11.49 8.33
N ASP A 131 28.01 10.62 9.19
CA ASP A 131 28.33 10.90 10.59
C ASP A 131 27.08 11.35 11.40
N GLY A 132 25.89 11.14 10.83
CA GLY A 132 24.62 11.60 11.37
C GLY A 132 24.06 10.62 12.38
N PHE A 133 23.64 11.13 13.54
CA PHE A 133 22.94 10.34 14.54
C PHE A 133 21.51 10.03 14.09
N ASN A 134 21.15 8.75 14.03
CA ASN A 134 19.80 8.31 13.66
C ASN A 134 18.90 8.20 14.92
N ALA A 135 18.53 9.36 15.45
CA ALA A 135 17.64 9.46 16.62
C ALA A 135 16.30 8.74 16.42
N SER A 136 15.77 8.71 15.18
CA SER A 136 14.50 8.03 14.87
C SER A 136 14.55 6.52 15.06
N SER A 137 15.67 5.90 14.72
CA SER A 137 15.87 4.46 14.90
C SER A 137 16.20 4.14 16.36
N ALA A 138 16.92 5.03 17.06
CA ALA A 138 17.17 4.89 18.49
C ALA A 138 15.88 5.03 19.31
N GLY A 139 14.99 5.96 18.94
CA GLY A 139 13.66 6.11 19.54
C GLY A 139 12.76 4.89 19.28
N LEU A 140 12.82 4.29 18.10
CA LEU A 140 12.15 3.02 17.84
C LEU A 140 12.69 1.91 18.76
N LEU A 141 14.01 1.79 18.92
CA LEU A 141 14.58 0.80 19.83
C LEU A 141 14.09 1.03 21.27
N ALA A 142 14.16 2.26 21.75
CA ALA A 142 13.72 2.63 23.10
C ALA A 142 12.26 2.23 23.34
N SER A 143 11.36 2.65 22.45
CA SER A 143 9.93 2.34 22.55
C SER A 143 9.64 0.85 22.44
N THR A 144 10.36 0.10 21.60
CA THR A 144 10.18 -1.36 21.47
C THR A 144 10.63 -2.10 22.73
N LEU A 145 11.78 -1.73 23.31
CA LEU A 145 12.25 -2.26 24.59
C LEU A 145 11.24 -1.98 25.71
N LEU A 146 10.72 -0.75 25.77
CA LEU A 146 9.73 -0.35 26.77
C LEU A 146 8.38 -1.04 26.57
N THR A 147 7.94 -1.28 25.33
CA THR A 147 6.70 -2.00 25.03
C THR A 147 6.78 -3.44 25.49
N ALA A 148 7.93 -4.08 25.32
CA ALA A 148 8.18 -5.43 25.81
C ALA A 148 8.29 -5.47 27.35
N ALA A 149 8.96 -4.49 27.95
CA ALA A 149 9.21 -4.46 29.39
C ALA A 149 7.96 -4.02 30.19
N PHE A 150 7.20 -3.07 29.67
CA PHE A 150 6.07 -2.38 30.32
C PHE A 150 4.85 -2.31 29.39
N PRO A 151 4.25 -3.46 29.04
CA PRO A 151 3.18 -3.55 28.04
C PRO A 151 1.87 -2.84 28.42
N LYS A 152 1.76 -2.36 29.66
CA LYS A 152 0.62 -1.58 30.16
C LYS A 152 0.81 -0.05 30.04
N ARG A 153 1.99 0.42 29.64
CA ARG A 153 2.33 1.84 29.61
C ARG A 153 2.80 2.32 28.24
N PHE A 154 3.59 1.52 27.54
CA PHE A 154 4.22 1.93 26.28
C PHE A 154 3.77 1.09 25.09
N VAL A 155 3.96 1.69 23.92
CA VAL A 155 3.73 1.13 22.59
C VAL A 155 4.95 1.39 21.73
N ASP A 156 5.24 0.50 20.79
CA ASP A 156 6.36 0.67 19.88
C ASP A 156 6.07 1.81 18.90
N PHE A 157 7.06 2.67 18.71
CA PHE A 157 6.85 4.02 18.22
C PHE A 157 7.63 4.32 16.95
N ARG A 158 6.87 4.72 15.93
CA ARG A 158 7.33 5.47 14.76
C ARG A 158 6.53 6.76 14.67
N GLN A 159 7.23 7.89 14.61
CA GLN A 159 6.60 9.22 14.66
C GLN A 159 5.54 9.41 13.59
N THR A 160 5.86 9.10 12.32
CA THR A 160 4.93 9.24 11.19
C THR A 160 3.65 8.45 11.44
N ARG A 161 3.78 7.16 11.77
CA ARG A 161 2.65 6.24 11.97
C ARG A 161 1.69 6.72 13.04
N TRP A 162 2.22 7.05 14.23
CA TRP A 162 1.41 7.49 15.37
C TRP A 162 0.83 8.88 15.17
N LYS A 163 1.55 9.79 14.53
CA LYS A 163 1.06 11.13 14.23
C LYS A 163 -0.13 11.06 13.28
N GLU A 164 0.01 10.34 12.17
CA GLU A 164 -1.06 10.22 11.18
C GLU A 164 -2.28 9.48 11.77
N PHE A 165 -2.07 8.45 12.59
CA PHE A 165 -3.16 7.78 13.28
C PHE A 165 -3.88 8.71 14.27
N ALA A 166 -3.16 9.57 14.98
CA ALA A 166 -3.77 10.59 15.85
C ALA A 166 -4.53 11.65 15.03
N ASP A 167 -4.00 12.06 13.88
CA ASP A 167 -4.64 13.02 12.97
C ASP A 167 -5.97 12.47 12.41
N GLU A 168 -6.07 11.17 12.09
CA GLU A 168 -7.31 10.50 11.68
C GLU A 168 -8.42 10.54 12.76
N LEU A 169 -8.02 10.66 14.03
CA LEU A 169 -8.93 10.76 15.18
C LEU A 169 -9.08 12.19 15.70
N SER A 170 -8.65 13.19 14.91
CA SER A 170 -8.67 14.60 15.28
C SER A 170 -8.00 14.87 16.64
N TYR A 171 -6.99 14.06 17.01
CA TYR A 171 -6.33 14.08 18.31
C TYR A 171 -4.97 14.78 18.22
N ARG A 172 -4.75 15.79 19.07
CA ARG A 172 -3.46 16.45 19.19
C ARG A 172 -2.49 15.56 19.98
N LEU A 173 -1.62 14.84 19.27
CA LEU A 173 -0.67 13.92 19.91
C LEU A 173 0.42 14.63 20.72
N PHE A 174 0.96 15.74 20.20
CA PHE A 174 2.08 16.45 20.84
C PHE A 174 1.67 17.84 21.34
N GLU A 175 2.11 18.18 22.54
CA GLU A 175 1.83 19.48 23.15
C GLU A 175 2.76 20.57 22.58
N THR A 176 4.03 20.25 22.37
CA THR A 176 5.05 21.18 21.87
C THR A 176 5.23 21.07 20.35
N GLU A 177 5.79 22.10 19.72
CA GLU A 177 6.06 22.10 18.28
C GLU A 177 7.27 21.23 17.88
N SER A 178 8.22 21.06 18.80
CA SER A 178 9.45 20.26 18.61
C SER A 178 9.69 19.36 19.82
N PRO A 179 8.86 18.33 20.04
CA PRO A 179 9.03 17.45 21.19
C PRO A 179 10.30 16.60 21.07
N SER A 180 10.86 16.17 22.19
CA SER A 180 11.92 15.17 22.24
C SER A 180 11.38 13.76 21.91
N TYR A 181 12.26 12.79 21.66
CA TYR A 181 11.80 11.42 21.44
C TYR A 181 11.18 10.81 22.69
N GLY A 182 11.69 11.14 23.87
CA GLY A 182 11.09 10.78 25.15
C GLY A 182 9.66 11.29 25.29
N GLU A 183 9.45 12.59 25.04
CA GLU A 183 8.11 13.20 25.07
C GLU A 183 7.17 12.54 24.07
N MET A 184 7.65 12.29 22.84
CA MET A 184 6.86 11.63 21.80
C MET A 184 6.43 10.20 22.19
N ILE A 185 7.34 9.40 22.75
CA ILE A 185 7.09 8.00 23.13
C ILE A 185 6.11 7.91 24.30
N VAL A 186 6.27 8.78 25.30
CA VAL A 186 5.34 8.88 26.43
C VAL A 186 3.96 9.31 25.94
N ALA A 187 3.89 10.34 25.09
CA ALA A 187 2.63 10.82 24.52
C ALA A 187 1.90 9.73 23.72
N ALA A 188 2.62 8.93 22.93
CA ALA A 188 2.05 7.80 22.20
C ALA A 188 1.49 6.72 23.15
N GLY A 189 2.21 6.38 24.22
CA GLY A 189 1.72 5.46 25.26
C GLY A 189 0.45 5.97 25.93
N THR A 190 0.41 7.24 26.32
CA THR A 190 -0.77 7.88 26.94
C THR A 190 -1.95 7.94 25.98
N PHE A 191 -1.72 8.28 24.71
CA PHE A 191 -2.75 8.28 23.67
C PHE A 191 -3.32 6.87 23.43
N ALA A 192 -2.44 5.87 23.32
CA ALA A 192 -2.83 4.46 23.18
C ALA A 192 -3.70 3.99 24.35
N GLN A 193 -3.32 4.32 25.60
CA GLN A 193 -4.11 4.01 26.78
C GLN A 193 -5.51 4.66 26.75
N LYS A 194 -5.59 5.93 26.31
CA LYS A 194 -6.87 6.63 26.16
C LYS A 194 -7.77 5.93 25.15
N ILE A 195 -7.27 5.59 23.95
CA ILE A 195 -8.05 4.84 22.96
C ILE A 195 -8.49 3.50 23.54
N CYS A 196 -7.58 2.75 24.15
CA CYS A 196 -7.91 1.46 24.76
C CYS A 196 -8.96 1.57 25.86
N GLY A 197 -9.06 2.71 26.54
CA GLY A 197 -10.07 2.98 27.56
C GLY A 197 -11.45 3.37 27.02
N THR A 198 -11.59 3.59 25.72
CA THR A 198 -12.88 3.91 25.08
C THR A 198 -13.81 2.70 25.05
N GLU A 199 -15.11 2.94 25.10
CA GLU A 199 -16.12 1.88 25.01
C GLU A 199 -16.04 1.18 23.65
N THR A 200 -15.89 1.96 22.57
CA THR A 200 -15.73 1.46 21.20
C THR A 200 -14.58 0.45 21.08
N PHE A 201 -13.41 0.76 21.66
CA PHE A 201 -12.27 -0.16 21.63
C PHE A 201 -12.56 -1.43 22.44
N GLN A 202 -13.07 -1.29 23.67
CA GLN A 202 -13.35 -2.44 24.54
C GLN A 202 -14.40 -3.39 23.95
N GLN A 203 -15.39 -2.86 23.23
CA GLN A 203 -16.38 -3.67 22.52
C GLN A 203 -15.79 -4.37 21.29
N SER A 204 -14.93 -3.68 20.54
CA SER A 204 -14.34 -4.18 19.30
C SER A 204 -13.22 -5.21 19.53
N TRP A 205 -12.46 -5.07 20.62
CA TRP A 205 -11.38 -5.97 21.05
C TRP A 205 -11.49 -6.33 22.54
N PRO A 206 -12.45 -7.21 22.93
CA PRO A 206 -12.74 -7.51 24.34
C PRO A 206 -11.69 -8.39 25.05
N ALA A 207 -10.72 -8.92 24.32
CA ALA A 207 -9.69 -9.81 24.85
C ALA A 207 -8.32 -9.53 24.22
N GLY A 208 -7.25 -9.98 24.89
CA GLY A 208 -5.87 -9.76 24.46
C GLY A 208 -5.17 -8.66 25.25
N GLU A 209 -4.09 -8.14 24.70
CA GLU A 209 -3.27 -7.07 25.29
C GLU A 209 -3.60 -5.73 24.59
N PRO A 210 -4.37 -4.82 25.21
CA PRO A 210 -4.93 -3.65 24.53
C PRO A 210 -3.89 -2.75 23.84
N LEU A 211 -2.78 -2.47 24.51
CA LEU A 211 -1.73 -1.60 23.96
C LEU A 211 -1.00 -2.25 22.77
N TRP A 212 -0.81 -3.56 22.77
CA TRP A 212 -0.25 -4.27 21.61
C TRP A 212 -1.24 -4.31 20.45
N THR A 213 -2.52 -4.47 20.75
CA THR A 213 -3.60 -4.41 19.75
C THR A 213 -3.60 -3.05 19.04
N ILE A 214 -3.69 -1.94 19.79
CA ILE A 214 -3.74 -0.61 19.17
C ILE A 214 -2.41 -0.23 18.49
N ALA A 215 -1.26 -0.71 19.00
CA ALA A 215 0.00 -0.56 18.30
C ALA A 215 -0.03 -1.31 16.95
N GLY A 216 -0.54 -2.54 16.90
CA GLY A 216 -0.68 -3.27 15.64
C GLY A 216 -1.60 -2.57 14.63
N ILE A 217 -2.72 -2.01 15.09
CA ILE A 217 -3.62 -1.19 14.28
C ILE A 217 -2.90 0.05 13.72
N CYS A 218 -2.20 0.79 14.58
CA CYS A 218 -1.45 1.99 14.20
C CYS A 218 -0.34 1.70 13.17
N TRP A 219 0.34 0.57 13.31
CA TRP A 219 1.37 0.16 12.36
C TRP A 219 0.80 -0.30 11.02
N HIS A 220 -0.45 -0.75 11.00
CA HIS A 220 -1.13 -1.11 9.76
C HIS A 220 -1.73 0.06 9.00
N ALA A 221 -2.19 1.11 9.69
CA ALA A 221 -3.00 2.22 9.15
C ALA A 221 -2.41 2.97 7.93
N HIS A 222 -1.17 2.66 7.53
CA HIS A 222 -0.43 3.27 6.42
C HIS A 222 -0.18 2.35 5.23
N SER A 223 -0.78 1.15 5.19
CA SER A 223 -0.75 0.37 3.95
C SER A 223 -1.74 1.00 2.96
N GLU A 224 -1.22 1.64 1.90
CA GLU A 224 -2.01 2.22 0.78
C GLU A 224 -2.84 1.17 -0.01
N SER A 225 -3.17 0.02 0.57
CA SER A 225 -3.46 -1.18 -0.20
C SER A 225 -4.46 -2.13 0.47
N GLY A 226 -5.36 -1.64 1.33
CA GLY A 226 -6.45 -2.47 1.87
C GLY A 226 -6.00 -3.86 2.32
N ALA A 227 -4.80 -3.98 2.91
CA ALA A 227 -4.16 -5.27 3.12
C ALA A 227 -4.92 -6.12 4.16
N ASP A 228 -5.64 -5.44 5.07
CA ASP A 228 -6.55 -6.08 6.01
C ASP A 228 -7.99 -6.22 5.50
N ARG A 229 -8.35 -5.50 4.42
CA ARG A 229 -9.67 -5.64 3.82
C ARG A 229 -9.90 -7.11 3.48
N PRO A 230 -11.04 -7.71 3.91
CA PRO A 230 -11.34 -9.10 3.60
C PRO A 230 -11.18 -9.37 2.10
N LYS A 231 -10.52 -10.48 1.72
CA LYS A 231 -10.29 -10.79 0.30
C LYS A 231 -11.58 -11.01 -0.49
N ASP A 232 -12.65 -11.36 0.22
CA ASP A 232 -14.00 -11.57 -0.26
C ASP A 232 -14.86 -10.29 -0.19
N ALA A 233 -14.34 -9.17 0.32
CA ALA A 233 -15.06 -7.91 0.36
C ALA A 233 -15.31 -7.37 -1.08
N PRO A 234 -16.52 -6.89 -1.41
CA PRO A 234 -16.93 -6.50 -2.77
C PRO A 234 -16.07 -5.39 -3.38
N LEU A 235 -15.32 -5.65 -4.47
CA LEU A 235 -14.39 -4.67 -5.09
C LEU A 235 -15.04 -3.32 -5.40
N PHE A 236 -16.33 -3.34 -5.74
CA PHE A 236 -17.14 -2.16 -5.95
C PHE A 236 -18.24 -2.13 -4.87
N PRO A 237 -18.24 -1.15 -3.96
CA PRO A 237 -19.23 -1.04 -2.89
C PRO A 237 -20.64 -0.73 -3.41
N TYR A 238 -20.74 -0.25 -4.66
CA TYR A 238 -21.99 0.03 -5.35
C TYR A 238 -21.96 -0.65 -6.73
N GLU A 239 -22.59 -1.82 -6.83
CA GLU A 239 -22.97 -2.40 -8.11
C GLU A 239 -24.40 -1.94 -8.42
N GLU A 240 -24.53 -0.89 -9.24
CA GLU A 240 -25.83 -0.56 -9.83
C GLU A 240 -26.09 -1.54 -10.97
N ASP A 241 -27.24 -2.22 -10.93
CA ASP A 241 -27.72 -3.02 -12.05
C ASP A 241 -28.15 -2.07 -13.19
N PHE A 242 -27.50 -2.20 -14.34
CA PHE A 242 -27.90 -1.48 -15.56
C PHE A 242 -28.69 -2.41 -16.47
N ASP A 243 -29.91 -1.99 -16.85
CA ASP A 243 -30.72 -2.69 -17.85
C ASP A 243 -30.04 -2.61 -19.23
N GLU A 244 -29.28 -3.65 -19.60
CA GLU A 244 -28.70 -3.84 -20.92
C GLU A 244 -29.38 -4.99 -21.69
N GLY A 245 -29.31 -4.97 -23.03
CA GLY A 245 -29.81 -6.08 -23.86
C GLY A 245 -31.22 -5.92 -24.45
N ALA A 246 -31.86 -4.76 -24.28
CA ALA A 246 -33.11 -4.46 -24.97
C ALA A 246 -32.94 -4.52 -26.51
N LEU A 247 -33.87 -5.20 -27.19
CA LEU A 247 -33.86 -5.28 -28.65
C LEU A 247 -34.23 -3.92 -29.26
N VAL A 248 -33.25 -3.25 -29.87
CA VAL A 248 -33.45 -1.98 -30.58
C VAL A 248 -33.42 -2.24 -32.09
N LEU A 249 -34.50 -1.84 -32.77
CA LEU A 249 -34.55 -1.92 -34.23
C LEU A 249 -33.68 -0.81 -34.85
N ARG A 250 -32.61 -1.19 -35.55
CA ARG A 250 -31.74 -0.26 -36.29
C ARG A 250 -31.97 -0.46 -37.80
N LYS A 251 -32.42 0.58 -38.51
CA LYS A 251 -32.42 0.61 -39.99
C LYS A 251 -31.08 1.21 -40.46
N HIS A 252 -30.32 0.48 -41.28
CA HIS A 252 -29.02 0.94 -41.79
C HIS A 252 -28.95 0.73 -43.31
N LEU A 253 -28.49 1.75 -44.04
CA LEU A 253 -28.13 1.66 -45.46
C LEU A 253 -26.61 1.49 -45.53
N ILE A 254 -26.14 0.38 -46.11
CA ILE A 254 -24.72 0.06 -46.25
C ILE A 254 -24.31 0.26 -47.71
N GLN A 255 -23.17 0.93 -47.93
CA GLN A 255 -22.50 0.91 -49.22
C GLN A 255 -21.78 -0.43 -49.42
N GLU A 256 -22.00 -1.06 -50.58
CA GLU A 256 -21.45 -2.37 -50.92
C GLU A 256 -19.92 -2.40 -50.83
N ARG A 257 -19.37 -3.48 -50.26
CA ARG A 257 -17.93 -3.78 -50.27
C ARG A 257 -17.70 -5.05 -51.08
N ASN A 258 -16.75 -5.00 -52.00
CA ASN A 258 -16.37 -6.19 -52.76
C ASN A 258 -15.51 -7.11 -51.87
N THR A 259 -16.10 -8.18 -51.35
CA THR A 259 -15.43 -9.13 -50.46
C THR A 259 -14.32 -9.91 -51.17
N SER A 260 -14.44 -10.14 -52.48
CA SER A 260 -13.40 -10.78 -53.28
C SER A 260 -12.12 -9.94 -53.34
N LEU A 261 -12.23 -8.61 -53.38
CA LEU A 261 -11.07 -7.72 -53.34
C LEU A 261 -10.32 -7.84 -52.01
N ILE A 262 -11.05 -7.84 -50.90
CA ILE A 262 -10.48 -7.96 -49.55
C ILE A 262 -9.79 -9.31 -49.37
N GLN A 263 -10.41 -10.39 -49.84
CA GLN A 263 -9.84 -11.73 -49.74
C GLN A 263 -8.55 -11.84 -50.56
N GLN A 264 -8.55 -11.37 -51.81
CA GLN A 264 -7.35 -11.36 -52.65
C GLN A 264 -6.22 -10.53 -52.03
N ALA A 265 -6.54 -9.38 -51.45
CA ALA A 265 -5.56 -8.56 -50.75
C ALA A 265 -4.93 -9.30 -49.56
N LYS A 266 -5.76 -9.96 -48.73
CA LYS A 266 -5.30 -10.74 -47.58
C LYS A 266 -4.42 -11.92 -47.98
N ASP A 267 -4.77 -12.63 -49.05
CA ASP A 267 -3.98 -13.76 -49.52
C ASP A 267 -2.63 -13.29 -50.08
N MET A 268 -2.61 -12.21 -50.87
CA MET A 268 -1.36 -11.58 -51.33
C MET A 268 -0.48 -11.10 -50.17
N TRP A 269 -1.06 -10.46 -49.15
CA TRP A 269 -0.30 -10.02 -47.98
C TRP A 269 0.24 -11.18 -47.16
N ARG A 270 -0.51 -12.28 -47.05
CA ARG A 270 -0.07 -13.49 -46.32
C ARG A 270 1.09 -14.19 -47.04
N GLU A 271 1.07 -14.22 -48.36
CA GLU A 271 2.19 -14.73 -49.15
C GLU A 271 3.46 -13.88 -48.95
N ALA A 272 3.32 -12.56 -48.86
CA ALA A 272 4.44 -11.65 -48.66
C ALA A 272 4.97 -11.62 -47.21
N ASP A 273 4.07 -11.69 -46.22
CA ASP A 273 4.36 -11.75 -44.79
C ASP A 273 3.39 -12.73 -44.12
N PRO A 274 3.84 -13.98 -43.83
CA PRO A 274 3.01 -14.99 -43.17
C PRO A 274 2.49 -14.54 -41.79
N GLN A 275 3.18 -13.59 -41.14
CA GLN A 275 2.79 -13.06 -39.84
C GLN A 275 1.77 -11.91 -39.94
N LEU A 276 1.47 -11.43 -41.15
CA LEU A 276 0.50 -10.35 -41.42
C LEU A 276 0.66 -9.15 -40.48
N ARG A 277 1.89 -8.66 -40.31
CA ARG A 277 2.15 -7.54 -39.38
C ARG A 277 1.43 -6.28 -39.81
N CYS A 278 0.90 -5.55 -38.83
CA CYS A 278 0.22 -4.28 -39.08
C CYS A 278 1.15 -3.26 -39.74
N ASP A 279 0.67 -2.60 -40.80
CA ASP A 279 1.45 -1.55 -41.48
C ASP A 279 1.76 -0.39 -40.52
N VAL A 280 0.91 -0.09 -39.55
CA VAL A 280 1.12 1.01 -38.60
C VAL A 280 2.10 0.62 -37.49
N CYS A 281 1.74 -0.35 -36.63
CA CYS A 281 2.46 -0.64 -35.38
C CYS A 281 3.25 -1.96 -35.38
N GLN A 282 3.32 -2.67 -36.51
CA GLN A 282 3.99 -3.97 -36.66
C GLN A 282 3.42 -5.11 -35.79
N PHE A 283 2.30 -4.91 -35.09
CA PHE A 283 1.63 -5.96 -34.34
C PHE A 283 1.20 -7.12 -35.23
N SER A 284 1.47 -8.35 -34.80
CA SER A 284 0.96 -9.58 -35.41
C SER A 284 0.06 -10.34 -34.44
N PHE A 285 -1.13 -10.71 -34.91
CA PHE A 285 -2.03 -11.57 -34.15
C PHE A 285 -1.50 -13.00 -34.02
N ALA A 286 -0.85 -13.51 -35.06
CA ALA A 286 -0.23 -14.83 -35.04
C ALA A 286 0.93 -14.89 -34.01
N GLU A 287 1.81 -13.88 -33.99
CA GLU A 287 2.91 -13.85 -33.01
C GLU A 287 2.42 -13.67 -31.56
N ARG A 288 1.36 -12.88 -31.35
CA ARG A 288 0.87 -12.57 -29.99
C ARG A 288 -0.11 -13.59 -29.42
N TYR A 289 -0.93 -14.19 -30.27
CA TYR A 289 -2.06 -15.05 -29.88
C TYR A 289 -1.98 -16.47 -30.45
N GLY A 290 -0.99 -16.80 -31.28
CA GLY A 290 -0.81 -18.15 -31.83
C GLY A 290 -1.91 -18.52 -32.83
N GLU A 291 -2.36 -19.77 -32.78
CA GLU A 291 -3.29 -20.38 -33.77
C GLU A 291 -4.57 -19.55 -33.99
N ILE A 292 -5.15 -18.99 -32.93
CA ILE A 292 -6.38 -18.18 -33.03
C ILE A 292 -6.17 -16.85 -33.78
N GLY A 293 -4.92 -16.38 -33.86
CA GLY A 293 -4.54 -15.17 -34.56
C GLY A 293 -4.05 -15.40 -35.99
N GLU A 294 -3.92 -16.66 -36.42
CA GLU A 294 -3.41 -16.99 -37.75
C GLU A 294 -4.31 -16.45 -38.86
N GLY A 295 -3.70 -15.78 -39.83
CA GLY A 295 -4.43 -15.20 -40.95
C GLY A 295 -5.32 -14.00 -40.60
N TYR A 296 -5.33 -13.54 -39.34
CA TYR A 296 -6.16 -12.44 -38.88
C TYR A 296 -5.48 -11.08 -39.06
N ILE A 297 -6.08 -10.23 -39.89
CA ILE A 297 -5.75 -8.81 -40.04
C ILE A 297 -6.96 -8.09 -40.65
N GLU A 298 -7.10 -6.79 -40.42
CA GLU A 298 -8.17 -5.98 -40.98
C GLU A 298 -7.68 -5.22 -42.22
N ALA A 299 -8.50 -5.22 -43.27
CA ALA A 299 -8.22 -4.46 -44.49
C ALA A 299 -8.91 -3.10 -44.40
N HIS A 300 -8.11 -2.05 -44.31
CA HIS A 300 -8.57 -0.67 -44.25
C HIS A 300 -8.49 -0.03 -45.65
N HIS A 301 -9.54 0.68 -46.08
CA HIS A 301 -9.47 1.46 -47.32
C HIS A 301 -8.83 2.81 -47.01
N THR A 302 -7.69 3.11 -47.64
CA THR A 302 -7.00 4.40 -47.43
C THR A 302 -7.82 5.59 -47.90
N LYS A 303 -8.79 5.36 -48.79
CA LYS A 303 -9.85 6.32 -49.11
C LYS A 303 -11.16 5.86 -48.48
N PRO A 304 -11.82 6.69 -47.65
CA PRO A 304 -13.07 6.30 -46.98
C PRO A 304 -14.13 5.89 -48.00
N ILE A 305 -14.71 4.69 -47.83
CA ILE A 305 -15.74 4.17 -48.75
C ILE A 305 -16.92 5.14 -48.87
N SER A 306 -17.28 5.83 -47.79
CA SER A 306 -18.34 6.86 -47.74
C SER A 306 -18.15 7.99 -48.77
N THR A 307 -16.92 8.23 -49.23
CA THR A 307 -16.60 9.26 -50.23
C THR A 307 -16.64 8.74 -51.66
N LEU A 308 -16.76 7.42 -51.86
CA LEU A 308 -16.83 6.80 -53.18
C LEU A 308 -18.22 6.97 -53.79
N LYS A 309 -18.26 7.28 -55.09
CA LYS A 309 -19.50 7.32 -55.88
C LYS A 309 -19.80 5.95 -56.47
N ASP A 310 -21.06 5.71 -56.82
CA ASP A 310 -21.45 4.52 -57.58
C ASP A 310 -20.59 4.37 -58.86
N GLY A 311 -20.09 3.16 -59.10
CA GLY A 311 -19.15 2.86 -60.19
C GLY A 311 -17.66 3.17 -59.93
N SER A 312 -17.28 3.59 -58.71
CA SER A 312 -15.85 3.77 -58.35
C SER A 312 -15.08 2.45 -58.40
N ARG A 313 -13.81 2.49 -58.85
CA ARG A 313 -12.93 1.32 -58.89
C ARG A 313 -11.89 1.40 -57.78
N THR A 314 -11.81 0.36 -56.95
CA THR A 314 -10.81 0.19 -55.88
C THR A 314 -9.80 -0.87 -56.30
N ARG A 315 -8.51 -0.61 -56.08
CA ARG A 315 -7.42 -1.57 -56.29
C ARG A 315 -6.91 -2.08 -54.95
N ILE A 316 -6.19 -3.20 -54.96
CA ILE A 316 -5.54 -3.74 -53.76
C ILE A 316 -4.55 -2.72 -53.15
N SER A 317 -3.89 -1.91 -53.98
CA SER A 317 -3.00 -0.82 -53.53
C SER A 317 -3.71 0.31 -52.77
N ASP A 318 -5.03 0.37 -52.86
CA ASP A 318 -5.85 1.36 -52.14
C ASP A 318 -6.32 0.80 -50.77
N LEU A 319 -5.75 -0.35 -50.35
CA LEU A 319 -5.98 -0.99 -49.06
C LEU A 319 -4.68 -1.04 -48.24
N ALA A 320 -4.81 -0.90 -46.92
CA ALA A 320 -3.74 -1.11 -45.95
C ALA A 320 -4.10 -2.25 -44.99
N LYS A 321 -3.11 -3.00 -44.51
CA LYS A 321 -3.31 -4.05 -43.51
C LYS A 321 -3.06 -3.49 -42.10
N VAL A 322 -4.11 -3.45 -41.28
CA VAL A 322 -4.07 -2.84 -39.95
C VAL A 322 -4.61 -3.78 -38.88
N CYS A 323 -4.08 -3.70 -37.67
CA CYS A 323 -4.64 -4.45 -36.53
C CYS A 323 -5.94 -3.80 -36.04
N ALA A 324 -6.74 -4.53 -35.28
CA ALA A 324 -8.03 -4.05 -34.75
C ALA A 324 -7.90 -2.73 -33.98
N ASN A 325 -6.83 -2.56 -33.21
CA ASN A 325 -6.57 -1.35 -32.44
C ASN A 325 -6.24 -0.16 -33.36
N CYS A 326 -5.30 -0.32 -34.29
CA CYS A 326 -4.97 0.73 -35.26
C CYS A 326 -6.17 1.07 -36.14
N HIS A 327 -6.97 0.08 -36.55
CA HIS A 327 -8.17 0.34 -37.34
C HIS A 327 -9.20 1.17 -36.57
N ARG A 328 -9.37 0.92 -35.27
CA ARG A 328 -10.20 1.76 -34.39
C ARG A 328 -9.64 3.18 -34.26
N MET A 329 -8.33 3.34 -34.11
CA MET A 329 -7.69 4.66 -33.98
C MET A 329 -7.73 5.49 -35.27
N ILE A 330 -7.65 4.84 -36.43
CA ILE A 330 -7.84 5.50 -37.73
C ILE A 330 -9.23 6.17 -37.80
N HIS A 331 -10.26 5.50 -37.26
CA HIS A 331 -11.65 5.97 -37.26
C HIS A 331 -12.09 6.66 -35.96
N ALA A 332 -11.19 6.90 -35.03
CA ALA A 332 -11.52 7.59 -33.79
C ALA A 332 -12.03 9.01 -34.08
N ASP A 333 -13.02 9.46 -33.32
CA ASP A 333 -13.68 10.76 -33.47
C ASP A 333 -14.38 11.00 -34.83
N GLY A 334 -14.68 9.93 -35.57
CA GLY A 334 -15.37 10.01 -36.86
C GLY A 334 -14.50 10.49 -38.01
N GLU A 335 -13.18 10.56 -37.80
CA GLU A 335 -12.20 10.86 -38.84
C GLU A 335 -11.81 9.59 -39.61
N CYS A 336 -10.99 9.75 -40.65
CA CYS A 336 -10.29 8.63 -41.29
C CYS A 336 -8.86 9.08 -41.53
N ARG A 337 -8.04 8.92 -40.49
CA ARG A 337 -6.64 9.37 -40.49
C ARG A 337 -5.81 8.59 -41.50
N GLU A 338 -4.78 9.23 -42.02
CA GLU A 338 -3.84 8.56 -42.91
C GLU A 338 -2.96 7.57 -42.11
N ILE A 339 -2.55 6.49 -42.75
CA ILE A 339 -1.73 5.44 -42.12
C ILE A 339 -0.41 6.02 -41.57
N GLU A 340 0.19 6.96 -42.31
CA GLU A 340 1.46 7.57 -41.91
C GLU A 340 1.30 8.50 -40.71
N GLU A 341 0.18 9.22 -40.62
CA GLU A 341 -0.15 10.08 -39.47
C GLU A 341 -0.24 9.25 -38.18
N LEU A 342 -0.96 8.12 -38.22
CA LEU A 342 -1.04 7.24 -37.06
C LEU A 342 0.31 6.57 -36.73
N ARG A 343 1.13 6.30 -37.74
CA ARG A 343 2.48 5.77 -37.54
C ARG A 343 3.40 6.79 -36.86
N GLU A 344 3.30 8.07 -37.22
CA GLU A 344 4.07 9.15 -36.58
C GLU A 344 3.68 9.31 -35.10
N LEU A 345 2.38 9.26 -34.77
CA LEU A 345 1.89 9.31 -33.39
C LEU A 345 2.44 8.18 -32.50
N LEU A 346 2.71 7.01 -33.07
CA LEU A 346 3.29 5.88 -32.33
C LEU A 346 4.82 5.92 -32.26
N ARG A 347 5.48 6.80 -33.01
CA ARG A 347 6.95 6.96 -33.00
C ARG A 347 7.41 8.11 -32.11
N SER A 348 6.50 8.91 -31.57
CA SER A 348 6.81 10.03 -30.67
C SER A 348 7.05 9.62 -29.20
N GLU A 349 7.55 8.41 -28.96
CA GLU A 349 8.08 7.94 -27.67
C GLU A 349 9.60 7.76 -27.71
#